data_AF-A0A420PX49-F1
#
_entry.id   AF-A0A420PX49-F1
#
_cell.length_a   1.000
_cell.length_b   1.000
_cell.length_c   1.000
_cell.angle_alpha   90.00
_cell.angle_beta   90.00
_cell.angle_gamma   90.00
#
_symmetry.space_group_name_H-M   'P 1'
#
loop_
_entity.id
_entity.type
_entity.pdbx_description
1 polymer ?
#
loop_
_entity_poly.entity_id
_entity_poly.type
_entity_poly.pdbx_seq_one_letter_code
_entity_poly.pdbx_strand_id
1 'polypeptide(L)' 'MKYLRMYKAVYEERTSLKEVKRLSQRLRTAYEHDRISWMDFNDWMEELWAAADEGAASKIAIIDRRLKQAL' A
#
# COMPACT_ATOMS: atom_id res chain seq x y z
N MET A 1 -21.43 11.54 -20.27
CA MET A 1 -21.23 10.56 -19.17
C MET A 1 -20.10 9.53 -19.41
N LYS A 2 -19.45 9.45 -20.59
CA LYS A 2 -18.41 8.44 -20.88
C LYS A 2 -17.00 8.85 -20.41
N TYR A 3 -16.63 10.13 -20.55
CA TYR A 3 -15.30 10.64 -20.20
C TYR A 3 -15.01 10.71 -18.69
N LEU A 4 -16.02 11.00 -17.86
CA LEU A 4 -15.87 11.08 -16.40
C LEU A 4 -15.40 9.76 -15.77
N ARG A 5 -15.83 8.60 -16.30
CA ARG A 5 -15.41 7.28 -15.77
C ARG A 5 -13.93 6.99 -16.08
N MET A 6 -13.45 7.42 -17.25
CA MET A 6 -12.06 7.20 -17.67
C MET A 6 -11.10 8.08 -16.85
N TYR A 7 -11.47 9.34 -16.61
CA TYR A 7 -10.71 10.20 -15.69
C TYR A 7 -10.71 9.69 -14.25
N LYS A 8 -11.85 9.15 -13.78
CA LYS A 8 -11.94 8.53 -12.45
C LYS A 8 -11.00 7.33 -12.31
N ALA A 9 -10.99 6.42 -13.30
CA ALA A 9 -10.12 5.25 -13.29
C ALA A 9 -8.62 5.62 -13.29
N VAL A 10 -8.21 6.56 -14.16
CA VAL A 10 -6.81 7.04 -14.22
C VAL A 10 -6.41 7.79 -12.94
N TYR A 11 -7.34 8.51 -12.32
CA TYR A 11 -7.09 9.19 -11.06
C TYR A 11 -7.01 8.19 -9.89
N GLU A 12 -7.86 7.17 -9.86
CA GLU A 12 -7.83 6.09 -8.88
C GLU A 12 -6.55 5.25 -8.99
N GLU A 13 -6.10 4.91 -10.19
CA GLU A 13 -4.79 4.25 -10.42
C GLU A 13 -3.62 5.13 -9.97
N ARG A 14 -3.62 6.42 -10.32
CA ARG A 14 -2.56 7.35 -9.88
C ARG A 14 -2.55 7.57 -8.37
N THR A 15 -3.71 7.52 -7.73
CA THR A 15 -3.84 7.67 -6.28
C THR A 15 -3.37 6.40 -5.58
N SER A 16 -3.78 5.23 -6.08
CA SER A 16 -3.33 3.92 -5.62
C SER A 16 -1.79 3.79 -5.66
N LEU A 17 -1.15 4.17 -6.77
CA LEU A 17 0.31 4.12 -6.90
C LEU A 17 1.04 5.05 -5.91
N LYS A 18 0.47 6.23 -5.60
CA LYS A 18 1.04 7.13 -4.59
C LYS A 18 0.90 6.54 -3.18
N GLU A 19 -0.23 5.92 -2.87
CA GLU A 19 -0.46 5.27 -1.57
C GLU A 19 0.44 4.06 -1.37
N VAL A 20 0.59 3.21 -2.38
CA VAL A 20 1.52 2.06 -2.37
C VAL A 20 2.94 2.55 -2.15
N LYS A 21 3.40 3.56 -2.89
CA LYS A 21 4.75 4.13 -2.72
C LYS A 21 4.97 4.71 -1.31
N ARG A 22 3.95 5.36 -0.75
CA ARG A 22 4.01 5.91 0.62
C ARG A 22 4.10 4.81 1.66
N LEU A 23 3.31 3.74 1.51
CA LEU A 23 3.29 2.59 2.41
C LEU A 23 4.58 1.78 2.33
N SER A 24 5.08 1.51 1.13
CA SER A 24 6.35 0.80 0.94
C SER A 24 7.52 1.53 1.62
N GLN A 25 7.53 2.87 1.57
CA GLN A 25 8.55 3.65 2.24
C GLN A 25 8.42 3.58 3.77
N ARG A 26 7.21 3.61 4.32
CA ARG A 26 7.00 3.45 5.77
C ARG A 26 7.33 2.04 6.26
N LEU A 27 7.02 1.00 5.49
CA LEU A 27 7.40 -0.38 5.77
C LEU A 27 8.92 -0.52 5.84
N ARG A 28 9.61 0.05 4.85
CA ARG A 28 11.08 0.08 4.82
C ARG A 28 11.65 0.80 6.05
N THR A 29 11.11 1.98 6.41
CA THR A 29 11.54 2.69 7.62
C THR A 29 11.29 1.87 8.88
N ALA A 30 10.13 1.22 9.01
CA ALA A 30 9.84 0.37 10.17
C ALA A 30 10.85 -0.78 10.30
N TYR A 31 11.21 -1.40 9.18
CA TYR A 31 12.25 -2.43 9.14
C TYR A 31 13.65 -1.87 9.48
N GLU A 32 14.06 -0.77 8.87
CA GLU A 32 15.37 -0.13 9.12
C GLU A 32 15.54 0.35 10.58
N HIS A 33 14.44 0.60 11.29
CA HIS A 33 14.42 0.97 12.70
C HIS A 33 14.16 -0.23 13.65
N ASP A 34 14.27 -1.47 13.17
CA ASP A 34 14.04 -2.71 13.92
C ASP A 34 12.66 -2.78 14.60
N ARG A 35 11.65 -2.07 14.07
CA ARG A 35 10.27 -2.08 14.60
C ARG A 35 9.48 -3.30 14.16
N ILE A 36 9.86 -3.89 13.04
CA ILE A 36 9.27 -5.11 12.48
C ILE A 36 10.39 -6.04 12.03
N SER A 37 10.13 -7.35 12.03
CA SER A 37 11.13 -8.32 11.55
C SER A 37 11.27 -8.27 10.02
N TRP A 38 12.37 -8.85 9.50
CA TRP A 38 12.53 -9.03 8.05
C TRP A 38 11.40 -9.89 7.44
N MET A 39 10.90 -10.89 8.18
CA MET A 39 9.74 -11.69 7.75
C MET A 39 8.48 -10.82 7.63
N ASP A 40 8.16 -10.04 8.67
CA ASP A 40 6.98 -9.15 8.65
C ASP A 40 7.08 -8.12 7.52
N PHE A 41 8.28 -7.55 7.31
CA PHE A 41 8.52 -6.62 6.21
C PHE A 41 8.26 -7.28 4.85
N ASN A 42 8.80 -8.47 4.62
CA ASN A 42 8.66 -9.16 3.34
C ASN A 42 7.20 -9.56 3.08
N ASP A 43 6.52 -10.12 4.07
CA ASP A 43 5.11 -10.51 3.98
C ASP A 43 4.21 -9.30 3.70
N TRP A 44 4.39 -8.19 4.43
CA TRP A 44 3.55 -7.00 4.26
C TRP A 44 3.86 -6.27 2.94
N MET A 45 5.09 -6.36 2.43
CA MET A 45 5.44 -5.85 1.10
C MET A 45 4.80 -6.70 -0.01
N GLU A 46 4.80 -8.02 0.11
CA GLU A 46 4.15 -8.92 -0.84
C GLU A 46 2.63 -8.69 -0.86
N GLU A 47 2.00 -8.60 0.32
CA GLU A 47 0.58 -8.27 0.45
C GLU A 47 0.26 -6.89 -0.17
N LEU A 48 1.15 -5.91 -0.02
CA LEU A 48 0.96 -4.55 -0.56
C LEU A 48 0.98 -4.53 -2.08
N TRP A 49 1.92 -5.26 -2.71
CA TRP A 49 2.00 -5.36 -4.16
C TRP A 49 0.83 -6.16 -4.74
N ALA A 50 0.44 -7.27 -4.10
CA ALA A 50 -0.75 -8.01 -4.49
C ALA A 50 -2.02 -7.14 -4.42
N ALA A 51 -2.16 -6.34 -3.35
CA ALA A 51 -3.28 -5.41 -3.22
C ALA A 51 -3.26 -4.29 -4.28
N ALA A 52 -2.08 -3.85 -4.70
CA ALA A 52 -1.92 -2.86 -5.76
C ALA A 52 -2.34 -3.42 -7.12
N ASP A 53 -1.89 -4.64 -7.45
CA ASP A 53 -2.21 -5.33 -8.70
C ASP A 53 -3.71 -5.66 -8.81
N GLU A 54 -4.34 -6.02 -7.68
CA GLU A 54 -5.78 -6.24 -7.59
C GLU A 54 -6.62 -4.94 -7.58
N GLY A 55 -5.99 -3.76 -7.44
CA GLY A 55 -6.71 -2.50 -7.21
C GLY A 55 -7.50 -2.48 -5.90
N ALA A 56 -7.12 -3.32 -4.92
CA ALA A 56 -7.85 -3.55 -3.69
C ALA A 56 -7.47 -2.53 -2.60
N ALA A 57 -8.00 -1.30 -2.71
CA ALA A 57 -7.74 -0.22 -1.76
C ALA A 57 -8.04 -0.59 -0.29
N SER A 58 -9.02 -1.47 -0.05
CA SER A 58 -9.33 -1.98 1.30
C SER A 58 -8.19 -2.82 1.89
N LYS A 59 -7.50 -3.63 1.09
CA LYS A 59 -6.33 -4.40 1.52
C LYS A 59 -5.15 -3.48 1.84
N ILE A 60 -4.91 -2.46 1.00
CA ILE A 60 -3.89 -1.43 1.25
C ILE A 60 -4.15 -0.71 2.60
N ALA A 61 -5.40 -0.38 2.91
CA ALA A 61 -5.78 0.25 4.18
C ALA A 61 -5.57 -0.67 5.40
N ILE A 62 -5.75 -1.99 5.25
CA ILE A 62 -5.47 -2.96 6.31
C ILE A 62 -3.97 -3.00 6.62
N ILE A 63 -3.12 -3.00 5.59
CA ILE A 63 -1.66 -2.98 5.76
C ILE A 63 -1.22 -1.69 6.46
N ASP A 64 -1.77 -0.53 6.09
CA ASP A 64 -1.50 0.74 6.78
C ASP A 64 -1.88 0.69 8.26
N ARG A 65 -3.01 0.05 8.59
CA ARG A 65 -3.44 -0.12 9.97
C ARG A 65 -2.51 -1.03 10.75
N ARG A 66 -2.10 -2.18 10.18
CA ARG A 66 -1.13 -3.11 10.80
C ARG A 66 0.19 -2.39 11.08
N LEU A 67 0.70 -1.64 10.10
CA LEU A 67 1.91 -0.85 10.26
C LEU A 67 1.80 0.21 11.36
N LYS A 68 0.66 0.88 11.51
CA LYS A 68 0.43 1.83 12.61
C LYS A 68 0.34 1.17 13.99
N GLN A 69 0.01 -0.12 14.06
CA GLN A 69 -0.04 -0.86 15.33
C GLN A 69 1.32 -1.40 15.75
N ALA A 70 2.21 -1.65 14.79
CA ALA A 70 3.57 -2.13 15.06
C ALA A 70 4.58 -1.00 15.34
N LEU A 71 4.26 0.24 14.95
CA LEU A 71 5.03 1.45 15.25
C LEU A 71 4.62 2.05 16.61
#